data_AF-A0A1D6FYT5-F1
#
_entry.id   AF-A0A1D6FYT5-F1
#
_cell.length_a   1.000
_cell.length_b   1.000
_cell.length_c   1.000
_cell.angle_alpha   90.00
_cell.angle_beta   90.00
_cell.angle_gamma   90.00
#
_symmetry.space_group_name_H-M   'P 1'
#
loop_
_entity.id
_entity.type
_entity.pdbx_description
1 polymer ?
#
loop_
_entity_poly.entity_id
_entity_poly.type
_entity_poly.pdbx_seq_one_letter_code
_entity_poly.pdbx_strand_id
1 'polypeptide(L)' 'MTFNNAHDGLVAALASSSATGKVASVSHDRTLKLWK' A
#
# COMPACT_ATOMS: atom_id res chain seq x y z
N MET A 1 14.68 -4.38 -1.96
CA MET A 1 14.25 -4.51 -0.55
C MET A 1 12.80 -4.96 -0.55
N THR A 2 12.43 -5.94 0.25
CA THR A 2 11.05 -6.42 0.36
C THR A 2 10.56 -6.13 1.77
N PHE A 3 9.43 -5.44 1.90
CA PHE A 3 8.84 -5.14 3.20
C PHE A 3 8.06 -6.37 3.66
N ASN A 4 8.46 -6.97 4.78
CA ASN A 4 7.67 -8.03 5.40
C ASN A 4 6.47 -7.41 6.12
N ASN A 5 5.28 -7.99 5.96
CA ASN A 5 4.05 -7.64 6.68
C ASN A 5 3.64 -6.17 6.55
N ALA A 6 3.48 -5.69 5.30
CA ALA A 6 2.95 -4.36 5.04
C ALA A 6 1.53 -4.16 5.59
N HIS A 7 0.72 -5.22 5.61
CA HIS A 7 -0.63 -5.22 6.14
C HIS A 7 -0.86 -6.52 6.92
N ASP A 8 -1.69 -6.45 7.96
CA ASP A 8 -2.09 -7.63 8.75
C ASP A 8 -3.24 -8.39 8.05
N GLY A 9 -3.97 -7.69 7.17
CA GLY A 9 -5.02 -8.22 6.33
C GLY A 9 -4.66 -8.27 4.85
N LEU A 10 -5.53 -8.91 4.06
CA LEU A 10 -5.40 -8.96 2.61
C LEU A 10 -5.46 -7.55 2.01
N VAL A 11 -4.45 -7.24 1.20
CA VAL A 11 -4.44 -6.04 0.36
C VAL A 11 -5.58 -6.17 -0.66
N ALA A 12 -6.54 -5.25 -0.58
CA ALA A 12 -7.71 -5.24 -1.43
C ALA A 12 -7.45 -4.54 -2.77
N ALA A 13 -6.62 -3.48 -2.77
CA ALA A 13 -6.25 -2.74 -3.97
C ALA A 13 -4.93 -1.98 -3.79
N LEU A 14 -4.34 -1.61 -4.93
CA LEU A 14 -3.13 -0.80 -5.04
C LEU A 14 -3.35 0.29 -6.09
N ALA A 15 -2.85 1.49 -5.83
CA ALA A 15 -2.86 2.60 -6.78
C ALA A 15 -1.48 3.27 -6.82
N SER A 16 -0.98 3.56 -8.02
CA SER A 16 0.30 4.25 -8.23
C SER A 16 0.07 5.62 -8.87
N SER A 17 0.88 6.60 -8.47
CA SER A 17 0.87 7.95 -9.02
C SER A 17 2.19 8.23 -9.71
N SER A 18 2.18 8.29 -11.05
CA SER A 18 3.37 8.60 -11.84
C SER A 18 3.87 10.04 -11.59
N ALA A 19 2.98 10.99 -11.36
CA ALA A 19 3.34 12.39 -11.14
C ALA A 19 4.09 12.64 -9.82
N THR A 20 3.84 11.83 -8.79
CA THR A 20 4.44 12.01 -7.45
C THR A 20 5.40 10.89 -7.04
N GLY A 21 5.49 9.83 -7.85
CA GLY A 21 6.28 8.63 -7.54
C GLY A 21 5.75 7.83 -6.34
N LYS A 22 4.52 8.09 -5.88
CA LYS A 22 3.95 7.43 -4.69
C LYS A 22 3.10 6.23 -5.06
N VAL A 23 3.02 5.30 -4.12
CA VAL A 23 2.11 4.14 -4.19
C VAL A 23 1.23 4.15 -2.96
N ALA A 24 -0.07 3.93 -3.14
CA ALA A 24 -1.02 3.72 -2.06
C ALA A 24 -1.48 2.25 -2.06
N SER A 25 -1.48 1.63 -0.89
CA SER A 25 -2.03 0.29 -0.67
C SER A 25 -3.16 0.32 0.34
N VAL A 26 -4.23 -0.42 0.05
CA VAL A 26 -5.42 -0.47 0.89
C VAL A 26 -5.71 -1.91 1.30
N SER A 27 -6.08 -2.13 2.56
CA SER A 27 -6.25 -3.47 3.12
C SER A 27 -7.51 -3.59 3.98
N HIS A 28 -7.97 -4.82 4.15
CA HIS A 28 -9.06 -5.20 5.05
C HIS A 28 -8.70 -5.03 6.54
N ASP A 29 -7.43 -4.79 6.87
CA ASP A 29 -7.03 -4.36 8.22
C ASP A 29 -7.49 -2.94 8.59
N ARG A 30 -8.28 -2.30 7.71
CA ARG A 30 -8.80 -0.92 7.82
C ARG A 30 -7.70 0.14 7.80
N THR A 31 -6.55 -0.18 7.22
CA THR A 31 -5.46 0.79 7.01
C THR A 31 -5.22 1.08 5.54
N LEU A 32 -4.75 2.29 5.30
CA LEU A 32 -4.26 2.80 4.03
C LEU A 32 -2.80 3.17 4.26
N LYS A 33 -1.86 2.61 3.49
CA LYS A 33 -0.44 2.95 3.58
C LYS A 33 0.04 3.64 2.31
N LEU A 34 0.77 4.73 2.49
CA LEU A 34 1.36 5.52 1.41
C LEU A 34 2.87 5.35 1.43
N TRP A 35 3.42 4.98 0.27
CA TRP A 35 4.83 4.63 0.08
C TRP A 35 5.49 5.64 -0.85
N LYS A 36 6.80 5.83 -0.67
CA LYS A 36 7.67 6.66 -1.50
C LYS A 36 8.71 5.78 -2.20
#